data_AF-A0A1J4JVH4-F1
#
_entry.id   AF-A0A1J4JVH4-F1
#
_cell.length_a   1.000
_cell.length_b   1.000
_cell.length_c   1.000
_cell.angle_alpha   90.00
_cell.angle_beta   90.00
_cell.angle_gamma   90.00
#
_symmetry.space_group_name_H-M   'P 1'
#
loop_
_entity.id
_entity.type
_entity.pdbx_description
1 polymer ?
#
loop_
_entity_poly.entity_id
_entity_poly.type
_entity_poly.pdbx_seq_one_letter_code
_entity_poly.pdbx_strand_id
1 'polypeptide(L)'
;MYGRRRVKRRLSKKNISIAIVLVIISLVIFCPLFLIDKKDRLKVTPLKEISNITSSETKEKIDDLKKNNHKHMKNSPNEKQEENEYKEEKENKEEKENKEKEPNHVKTFQNIDEPINVKETSNEKETSNEKEASNEKDHVNERIHKNVEEKYPIDIVYIWTNLKNPKWATQYQKTKLKLNMSVTNEIIKIKNEEEMELLRYSLRSVEKYFPHFRYIFLITFNCQAPSWINISHPKIRLVSHSNIFRQKNCAKFGHKLNFLLQTKIPIFNQNSIQYGLFNIPELSEHFIYLSNSLFFGQKLSMNDFFTKEGKPIFISVRKELNDMEYNPEKKDFLFTSSLKRTIKVIQSHYNYSINGQILQQYMPLTKSVYIDSISEFHNDINQTLKNRFSNKTDLQFHNFMFQYGVINDYASYVMNTRNIYQNIKCEKFQTLNKDELGNFTKSLPKFYEFTIGNKKMSAENTKQFLNEILKEKSSFERS
;
A
#
# COMPACT_ATOMS: atom_id res chain seq x y z
N MET A 1 -46.66 31.94 53.10
CA MET A 1 -47.40 30.67 52.87
C MET A 1 -47.74 30.54 51.39
N TYR A 2 -47.09 29.65 50.64
CA TYR A 2 -47.59 29.15 49.35
C TYR A 2 -47.00 27.75 49.09
N GLY A 3 -47.82 26.72 49.30
CA GLY A 3 -47.44 25.31 49.16
C GLY A 3 -47.55 24.81 47.71
N ARG A 4 -46.48 24.18 47.21
CA ARG A 4 -46.48 23.44 45.93
C ARG A 4 -47.05 22.03 46.14
N ARG A 5 -48.21 21.73 45.56
CA ARG A 5 -48.75 20.36 45.43
C ARG A 5 -48.07 19.63 44.26
N ARG A 6 -47.39 18.49 44.55
CA ARG A 6 -46.93 17.52 43.53
C ARG A 6 -48.06 16.56 43.18
N VAL A 7 -48.50 16.55 41.92
CA VAL A 7 -49.42 15.53 41.38
C VAL A 7 -48.58 14.33 40.89
N LYS A 8 -48.62 13.21 41.64
CA LYS A 8 -48.13 11.91 41.15
C LYS A 8 -49.21 11.27 40.28
N ARG A 9 -49.05 11.28 38.95
CA ARG A 9 -49.86 10.44 38.04
C ARG A 9 -49.39 8.98 38.15
N ARG A 10 -50.21 8.14 38.78
CA ARG A 10 -50.07 6.67 38.71
C ARG A 10 -50.58 6.22 37.34
N LEU A 11 -49.68 5.78 36.46
CA LEU A 11 -50.04 5.04 35.25
C LEU A 11 -50.52 3.64 35.68
N SER A 12 -51.73 3.25 35.28
CA SER A 12 -52.26 1.92 35.57
C SER A 12 -51.52 0.87 34.72
N LYS A 13 -51.37 -0.35 35.25
CA LYS A 13 -50.69 -1.47 34.55
C LYS A 13 -51.25 -1.73 33.14
N LYS A 14 -52.53 -1.42 32.90
CA LYS A 14 -53.18 -1.52 31.58
C LYS A 14 -52.55 -0.60 30.52
N ASN A 15 -52.12 0.59 30.91
CA ASN A 15 -51.51 1.56 29.97
C ASN A 15 -50.07 1.19 29.60
N ILE A 16 -49.35 0.50 30.49
CA ILE A 16 -48.00 -0.02 30.20
C ILE A 16 -48.09 -1.19 29.22
N SER A 17 -49.07 -2.09 29.40
CA SER A 17 -49.29 -3.19 28.45
C SER A 17 -49.67 -2.70 27.05
N ILE A 18 -50.50 -1.67 26.94
CA ILE A 18 -50.86 -1.08 25.63
C ILE A 18 -49.65 -0.39 24.98
N ALA A 19 -48.83 0.33 25.75
CA ALA A 19 -47.61 0.94 25.23
C ALA A 19 -46.59 -0.10 24.74
N ILE A 20 -46.43 -1.21 25.45
CA ILE A 20 -45.53 -2.32 25.04
C ILE A 20 -46.06 -2.99 23.77
N VAL A 21 -47.37 -3.23 23.67
CA VAL A 21 -47.98 -3.82 22.47
C VAL A 21 -47.83 -2.89 21.26
N LEU A 22 -47.99 -1.57 21.44
CA LEU A 22 -47.79 -0.60 20.35
C LEU A 22 -46.32 -0.51 19.90
N VAL A 23 -45.35 -0.65 20.81
CA VAL A 23 -43.91 -0.70 20.46
C VAL A 23 -43.57 -2.00 19.70
N ILE A 24 -44.15 -3.14 20.10
CA ILE A 24 -43.96 -4.42 19.40
C ILE A 24 -44.61 -4.39 18.01
N ILE A 25 -45.82 -3.84 17.89
CA ILE A 25 -46.51 -3.68 16.60
C ILE A 25 -45.71 -2.72 15.69
N SER A 26 -45.13 -1.65 16.23
CA SER A 26 -44.26 -0.74 15.45
C SER A 26 -42.98 -1.42 14.96
N LEU A 27 -42.39 -2.34 15.74
CA LEU A 27 -41.21 -3.11 15.33
C LEU A 27 -41.52 -4.16 14.26
N VAL A 28 -42.75 -4.69 14.25
CA VAL A 28 -43.19 -5.71 13.29
C VAL A 28 -43.70 -5.08 11.97
N ILE A 29 -44.32 -3.90 12.03
CA ILE A 29 -44.90 -3.24 10.85
C ILE A 29 -43.88 -2.38 10.09
N PHE A 30 -42.88 -1.78 10.76
CA PHE A 30 -41.85 -0.94 10.11
C PHE A 30 -40.55 -1.68 9.75
N CYS A 31 -40.49 -3.01 9.90
CA CYS A 31 -39.32 -3.78 9.54
C CYS A 31 -39.63 -4.92 8.54
N PRO A 32 -39.87 -4.63 7.25
CA PRO A 32 -39.75 -5.63 6.20
C PRO A 32 -38.51 -5.32 5.37
N LEU A 33 -37.35 -5.87 5.75
CA LEU A 33 -36.19 -6.19 4.87
C LEU A 33 -34.92 -6.45 5.68
N PHE A 34 -34.90 -7.39 6.64
CA PHE A 34 -33.62 -7.95 7.14
C PHE A 34 -33.82 -9.31 7.81
N LEU A 35 -34.52 -10.22 7.14
CA LEU A 35 -34.52 -11.65 7.47
C LEU A 35 -34.47 -12.44 6.17
N ILE A 36 -33.32 -12.38 5.51
CA ILE A 36 -32.87 -13.46 4.61
C ILE A 36 -31.81 -14.23 5.39
N ASP A 37 -32.04 -15.53 5.44
CA ASP A 37 -31.40 -16.54 6.25
C ASP A 37 -29.86 -16.45 6.27
N LYS A 38 -29.28 -16.29 7.46
CA LYS A 38 -27.83 -16.25 7.71
C LYS A 38 -27.19 -17.64 7.81
N LYS A 39 -27.94 -18.73 7.55
CA LYS A 39 -27.41 -20.10 7.67
C LYS A 39 -26.94 -20.78 6.38
N ASP A 40 -27.19 -20.22 5.20
CA ASP A 40 -26.83 -20.88 3.92
C ASP A 40 -25.61 -20.28 3.18
N ARG A 41 -24.82 -19.41 3.81
CA ARG A 41 -23.56 -18.89 3.22
C ARG A 41 -22.30 -19.61 3.74
N LEU A 42 -22.34 -20.93 3.82
CA LEU A 42 -21.15 -21.77 4.03
C LEU A 42 -21.00 -22.79 2.90
N LYS A 43 -20.63 -22.29 1.72
CA LYS A 43 -19.87 -23.06 0.73
C LYS A 43 -18.74 -22.19 0.21
N VAL A 44 -17.62 -22.23 0.92
CA VAL A 44 -16.33 -21.83 0.34
C VAL A 44 -15.89 -23.01 -0.51
N THR A 45 -16.10 -22.93 -1.82
CA THR A 45 -15.49 -23.85 -2.79
C THR A 45 -14.16 -23.27 -3.24
N PRO A 46 -13.01 -23.84 -2.86
CA PRO A 46 -11.79 -23.64 -3.63
C PRO A 46 -11.97 -24.32 -4.99
N LEU A 47 -11.61 -23.63 -6.07
CA LEU A 47 -11.51 -24.21 -7.41
C LEU A 47 -10.56 -25.42 -7.36
N LYS A 48 -11.12 -26.63 -7.51
CA LYS A 48 -10.38 -27.86 -7.79
C LYS A 48 -10.29 -28.00 -9.31
N GLU A 49 -9.08 -27.96 -9.85
CA GLU A 49 -8.80 -28.58 -11.14
C GLU A 49 -7.63 -29.58 -11.02
N ILE A 50 -8.02 -30.84 -11.20
CA ILE A 50 -7.32 -31.94 -11.90
C ILE A 50 -5.95 -32.37 -11.35
N SER A 51 -5.98 -33.41 -10.50
CA SER A 51 -4.86 -34.32 -10.31
C SER A 51 -5.33 -35.76 -10.58
N ASN A 52 -5.04 -36.27 -11.78
CA ASN A 52 -4.88 -37.69 -12.04
C ASN A 52 -3.45 -37.87 -12.57
N ILE A 53 -2.81 -39.00 -12.22
CA ILE A 53 -1.41 -39.41 -12.52
C ILE A 53 -0.43 -38.79 -11.49
N THR A 54 0.29 -39.49 -10.61
CA THR A 54 0.61 -40.91 -10.39
C THR A 54 1.06 -41.09 -8.95
N SER A 55 0.59 -42.16 -8.32
CA SER A 55 1.07 -42.69 -7.03
C SER A 55 2.22 -43.67 -7.26
N SER A 56 3.45 -43.34 -6.84
CA SER A 56 4.48 -44.35 -6.52
C SER A 56 5.78 -43.86 -5.85
N GLU A 57 6.11 -42.56 -5.79
CA GLU A 57 7.48 -42.14 -5.39
C GLU A 57 7.67 -41.51 -4.00
N THR A 58 6.66 -41.45 -3.13
CA THR A 58 6.77 -40.73 -1.83
C THR A 58 6.87 -41.60 -0.59
N LYS A 59 7.04 -42.92 -0.71
CA LYS A 59 7.27 -43.80 0.46
C LYS A 59 8.73 -44.08 0.79
N GLU A 60 9.69 -43.75 -0.06
CA GLU A 60 11.11 -44.07 0.19
C GLU A 60 11.98 -42.91 0.74
N LYS A 61 11.48 -41.67 0.77
CA LYS A 61 12.28 -40.51 1.25
C LYS A 61 12.03 -40.10 2.71
N ILE A 62 11.13 -40.78 3.41
CA ILE A 62 10.76 -40.46 4.80
C ILE A 62 11.60 -41.26 5.82
N ASP A 63 12.22 -42.36 5.40
CA ASP A 63 13.03 -43.20 6.30
C ASP A 63 14.52 -42.77 6.41
N ASP A 64 15.04 -41.95 5.48
CA ASP A 64 16.43 -41.47 5.52
C ASP A 64 16.66 -40.23 6.41
N LEU A 65 15.62 -39.47 6.75
CA LEU A 65 15.74 -38.25 7.58
C LEU A 65 15.72 -38.51 9.09
N LYS A 66 15.46 -39.76 9.53
CA LYS A 66 15.44 -40.12 10.96
C LYS A 66 16.77 -40.62 11.52
N LYS A 67 17.82 -40.78 10.69
CA LYS A 67 19.11 -41.34 11.13
C LYS A 67 20.25 -40.36 11.42
N ASN A 68 20.10 -39.05 11.19
CA ASN A 68 21.23 -38.10 11.32
C ASN A 68 21.17 -37.07 12.47
N ASN A 69 20.27 -37.22 13.46
CA ASN A 69 20.27 -36.39 14.65
C ASN A 69 20.84 -37.11 15.89
N HIS A 70 22.16 -37.37 15.89
CA HIS A 70 22.94 -37.54 17.12
C HIS A 70 24.44 -37.29 16.86
N LYS A 71 24.90 -36.08 17.26
CA LYS A 71 26.28 -35.54 17.42
C LYS A 71 26.22 -34.08 16.94
N HIS A 72 26.47 -33.02 17.69
CA HIS A 72 27.22 -32.78 18.93
C HIS A 72 26.65 -31.53 19.63
N MET A 73 26.43 -31.63 20.95
CA MET A 73 26.54 -30.49 21.87
C MET A 73 28.04 -30.28 22.18
N LYS A 74 28.54 -29.05 22.11
CA LYS A 74 29.40 -28.39 23.13
C LYS A 74 30.06 -27.09 22.60
N ASN A 75 30.08 -26.10 23.51
CA ASN A 75 30.97 -24.92 23.62
C ASN A 75 30.51 -23.56 23.04
N SER A 76 30.06 -22.71 23.98
CA SER A 76 30.17 -21.24 23.98
C SER A 76 31.56 -20.85 24.52
N PRO A 77 32.17 -19.70 24.15
CA PRO A 77 32.06 -18.52 25.04
C PRO A 77 32.18 -17.11 24.38
N ASN A 78 31.84 -16.11 25.20
CA ASN A 78 32.39 -14.74 25.33
C ASN A 78 31.66 -13.54 24.70
N GLU A 79 30.95 -12.83 25.60
CA GLU A 79 31.04 -11.39 25.82
C GLU A 79 32.50 -10.90 25.93
N LYS A 80 32.79 -9.74 25.33
CA LYS A 80 33.79 -8.71 25.65
C LYS A 80 34.31 -8.09 24.35
N GLN A 81 33.88 -6.87 24.07
CA GLN A 81 34.67 -5.82 23.39
C GLN A 81 33.84 -4.52 23.39
N GLU A 82 33.61 -4.01 24.60
CA GLU A 82 33.56 -2.57 24.85
C GLU A 82 34.96 -2.15 25.31
N GLU A 83 35.32 -0.90 25.04
CA GLU A 83 36.61 -0.22 25.30
C GLU A 83 37.71 -0.46 24.25
N ASN A 84 37.76 0.43 23.25
CA ASN A 84 38.85 1.41 23.09
C ASN A 84 38.68 2.21 21.79
N GLU A 85 38.34 3.50 21.91
CA GLU A 85 39.08 4.64 21.33
C GLU A 85 38.23 5.91 21.40
N TYR A 86 38.33 6.58 22.54
CA TYR A 86 38.23 8.04 22.62
C TYR A 86 39.60 8.60 22.24
N LYS A 87 39.69 9.34 21.13
CA LYS A 87 40.51 10.56 20.91
C LYS A 87 40.61 10.85 19.41
N GLU A 88 39.91 11.89 18.97
CA GLU A 88 40.50 13.03 18.23
C GLU A 88 39.36 13.97 17.80
N GLU A 89 39.23 15.05 18.58
CA GLU A 89 38.53 16.27 18.20
C GLU A 89 39.57 17.36 17.96
N LYS A 90 39.20 18.31 17.08
CA LYS A 90 39.86 19.58 16.68
C LYS A 90 40.76 19.38 15.44
N GLU A 91 40.55 20.07 14.32
CA GLU A 91 40.48 21.53 14.17
C GLU A 91 39.97 21.90 12.75
N ASN A 92 39.02 22.83 12.64
CA ASN A 92 39.18 24.13 11.95
C ASN A 92 37.85 24.77 11.53
N LYS A 93 37.71 26.03 11.96
CA LYS A 93 36.72 27.04 11.54
C LYS A 93 37.25 27.77 10.30
N GLU A 94 36.34 28.29 9.46
CA GLU A 94 36.23 29.68 8.94
C GLU A 94 35.88 29.54 7.44
N GLU A 95 35.12 30.36 6.71
CA GLU A 95 34.46 31.65 6.91
C GLU A 95 33.53 31.92 5.68
N LYS A 96 32.60 32.88 5.85
CA LYS A 96 32.12 33.90 4.86
C LYS A 96 31.10 33.60 3.74
N GLU A 97 29.89 34.13 3.99
CA GLU A 97 29.11 35.16 3.24
C GLU A 97 29.37 35.47 1.75
N ASN A 98 28.29 35.47 0.94
CA ASN A 98 27.60 36.65 0.33
C ASN A 98 26.56 36.19 -0.73
N LYS A 99 25.30 36.69 -0.70
CA LYS A 99 24.70 37.75 -1.57
C LYS A 99 24.92 37.49 -3.08
N GLU A 100 23.95 37.48 -4.00
CA GLU A 100 22.82 38.40 -4.22
C GLU A 100 22.02 37.99 -5.49
N LYS A 101 20.79 38.50 -5.60
CA LYS A 101 20.06 38.96 -6.82
C LYS A 101 19.40 37.97 -7.82
N GLU A 102 18.07 38.06 -7.84
CA GLU A 102 17.20 37.90 -9.01
C GLU A 102 17.53 38.95 -10.10
N PRO A 103 17.05 38.76 -11.36
CA PRO A 103 15.78 39.41 -11.70
C PRO A 103 14.83 38.60 -12.60
N ASN A 104 13.56 39.03 -12.52
CA ASN A 104 12.42 38.71 -13.38
C ASN A 104 12.69 38.92 -14.88
N HIS A 105 12.07 38.09 -15.72
CA HIS A 105 11.43 38.56 -16.95
C HIS A 105 10.22 37.70 -17.33
N VAL A 106 9.05 38.36 -17.34
CA VAL A 106 7.81 37.96 -18.00
C VAL A 106 7.91 38.33 -19.48
N LYS A 107 7.43 37.47 -20.39
CA LYS A 107 6.68 37.88 -21.58
C LYS A 107 5.89 36.70 -22.20
N THR A 108 4.60 37.00 -22.35
CA THR A 108 3.45 36.42 -23.06
C THR A 108 3.69 36.03 -24.52
N PHE A 109 2.89 35.10 -25.07
CA PHE A 109 2.11 35.14 -26.35
C PHE A 109 1.23 33.86 -26.42
N GLN A 110 -0.11 33.94 -26.30
CA GLN A 110 -1.15 34.05 -27.35
C GLN A 110 -1.19 32.87 -28.35
N ASN A 111 -2.22 32.01 -28.18
CA ASN A 111 -2.67 31.00 -29.14
C ASN A 111 -3.76 31.59 -30.06
N ILE A 112 -3.75 31.20 -31.32
CA ILE A 112 -4.79 31.42 -32.32
C ILE A 112 -5.33 30.03 -32.69
N ASP A 113 -6.63 29.83 -32.52
CA ASP A 113 -7.41 28.69 -33.01
C ASP A 113 -7.96 28.99 -34.41
N GLU A 114 -8.03 27.99 -35.30
CA GLU A 114 -9.17 27.69 -36.20
C GLU A 114 -8.90 26.47 -37.15
N PRO A 115 -9.92 25.85 -37.79
CA PRO A 115 -10.15 24.40 -37.69
C PRO A 115 -9.97 23.59 -39.00
N ILE A 116 -9.99 22.26 -38.85
CA ILE A 116 -9.87 21.25 -39.91
C ILE A 116 -11.25 20.91 -40.49
N ASN A 117 -11.34 20.89 -41.83
CA ASN A 117 -12.50 20.54 -42.63
C ASN A 117 -12.41 19.09 -43.13
N VAL A 118 -13.49 18.31 -43.02
CA VAL A 118 -13.59 16.91 -43.48
C VAL A 118 -14.41 16.87 -44.77
N LYS A 119 -13.91 16.17 -45.80
CA LYS A 119 -14.69 15.77 -46.98
C LYS A 119 -14.55 14.26 -47.23
N GLU A 120 -15.70 13.61 -47.36
CA GLU A 120 -15.90 12.25 -47.86
C GLU A 120 -15.91 12.23 -49.39
N THR A 121 -15.42 11.15 -50.01
CA THR A 121 -15.90 10.64 -51.32
C THR A 121 -15.59 9.15 -51.51
N SER A 122 -16.68 8.40 -51.71
CA SER A 122 -17.00 7.16 -52.45
C SER A 122 -15.98 6.34 -53.30
N ASN A 123 -16.06 5.01 -53.09
CA ASN A 123 -16.08 3.82 -54.00
C ASN A 123 -15.16 3.70 -55.23
N GLU A 124 -14.38 2.58 -55.32
CA GLU A 124 -14.53 1.49 -56.32
C GLU A 124 -13.58 0.28 -56.14
N LYS A 125 -14.20 -0.93 -56.07
CA LYS A 125 -13.86 -2.29 -56.56
C LYS A 125 -12.45 -2.94 -56.42
N GLU A 126 -12.45 -3.98 -55.57
CA GLU A 126 -12.03 -5.39 -55.79
C GLU A 126 -10.88 -5.71 -56.76
N THR A 127 -9.70 -6.05 -56.21
CA THR A 127 -8.91 -7.27 -56.52
C THR A 127 -7.71 -7.41 -55.57
N SER A 128 -7.86 -8.03 -54.39
CA SER A 128 -6.72 -8.52 -53.57
C SER A 128 -7.14 -9.40 -52.37
N ASN A 129 -8.10 -10.29 -52.58
CA ASN A 129 -8.54 -11.26 -51.57
C ASN A 129 -7.47 -12.34 -51.33
N GLU A 130 -6.54 -12.07 -50.42
CA GLU A 130 -5.87 -13.08 -49.54
C GLU A 130 -4.81 -12.45 -48.60
N LYS A 131 -4.35 -11.22 -48.87
CA LYS A 131 -3.45 -10.47 -47.96
C LYS A 131 -4.15 -9.45 -47.06
N GLU A 132 -5.39 -9.08 -47.35
CA GLU A 132 -6.17 -8.14 -46.53
C GLU A 132 -6.85 -8.83 -45.33
N ALA A 133 -7.17 -10.13 -45.43
CA ALA A 133 -7.80 -10.88 -44.35
C ALA A 133 -6.88 -11.16 -43.14
N SER A 134 -5.55 -11.10 -43.31
CA SER A 134 -4.59 -11.15 -42.19
C SER A 134 -4.44 -9.78 -41.52
N ASN A 135 -4.35 -8.71 -42.32
CA ASN A 135 -4.23 -7.34 -41.79
C ASN A 135 -5.53 -6.85 -41.13
N GLU A 136 -6.71 -7.25 -41.60
CA GLU A 136 -7.99 -6.95 -40.95
C GLU A 136 -8.16 -7.73 -39.65
N LYS A 137 -7.72 -8.99 -39.56
CA LYS A 137 -7.74 -9.75 -38.30
C LYS A 137 -6.77 -9.15 -37.28
N ASP A 138 -5.61 -8.67 -37.71
CA ASP A 138 -4.65 -8.00 -36.84
C ASP A 138 -5.16 -6.62 -36.39
N HIS A 139 -5.81 -5.84 -37.26
CA HIS A 139 -6.41 -4.56 -36.90
C HIS A 139 -7.73 -4.69 -36.11
N VAL A 140 -8.51 -5.75 -36.33
CA VAL A 140 -9.70 -6.08 -35.53
C VAL A 140 -9.26 -6.62 -34.16
N ASN A 141 -8.21 -7.42 -34.08
CA ASN A 141 -7.61 -7.82 -32.79
C ASN A 141 -7.03 -6.61 -32.06
N GLU A 142 -6.34 -5.68 -32.73
CA GLU A 142 -5.89 -4.41 -32.13
C GLU A 142 -7.06 -3.53 -31.68
N ARG A 143 -8.15 -3.45 -32.45
CA ARG A 143 -9.36 -2.67 -32.10
C ARG A 143 -10.19 -3.33 -30.99
N ILE A 144 -10.23 -4.67 -30.92
CA ILE A 144 -10.88 -5.43 -29.85
C ILE A 144 -10.05 -5.35 -28.57
N HIS A 145 -8.72 -5.42 -28.65
CA HIS A 145 -7.84 -5.21 -27.50
C HIS A 145 -7.86 -3.75 -27.01
N LYS A 146 -8.09 -2.75 -27.89
CA LYS A 146 -8.26 -1.35 -27.49
C LYS A 146 -9.55 -1.07 -26.70
N ASN A 147 -10.57 -1.92 -26.79
CA ASN A 147 -11.91 -1.59 -26.27
C ASN A 147 -12.31 -2.35 -24.99
N VAL A 148 -11.45 -3.21 -24.42
CA VAL A 148 -11.82 -4.04 -23.25
C VAL A 148 -11.06 -3.65 -21.96
N GLU A 149 -10.04 -2.80 -22.01
CA GLU A 149 -9.11 -2.64 -20.88
C GLU A 149 -9.26 -1.41 -19.98
N GLU A 150 -10.15 -0.46 -20.25
CA GLU A 150 -10.31 0.72 -19.38
C GLU A 150 -11.78 0.94 -18.94
N LYS A 151 -12.24 0.15 -17.96
CA LYS A 151 -13.59 0.31 -17.39
C LYS A 151 -13.69 1.52 -16.44
N TYR A 152 -12.57 1.92 -15.83
CA TYR A 152 -12.46 3.04 -14.89
C TYR A 152 -11.00 3.49 -14.75
N PRO A 153 -10.75 4.75 -14.36
CA PRO A 153 -9.39 5.23 -14.11
C PRO A 153 -8.78 4.53 -12.89
N ILE A 154 -7.50 4.18 -12.99
CA ILE A 154 -6.69 3.66 -11.88
C ILE A 154 -5.56 4.64 -11.59
N ASP A 155 -5.42 5.07 -10.34
CA ASP A 155 -4.27 5.86 -9.90
C ASP A 155 -3.24 5.02 -9.14
N ILE A 156 -1.99 5.49 -9.12
CA ILE A 156 -0.89 4.90 -8.35
C ILE A 156 -0.50 5.88 -7.25
N VAL A 157 -0.29 5.38 -6.04
CA VAL A 157 0.04 6.20 -4.86
C VAL A 157 1.34 5.70 -4.25
N TYR A 158 2.33 6.59 -4.15
CA TYR A 158 3.59 6.36 -3.46
C TYR A 158 3.68 7.24 -2.21
N ILE A 159 4.23 6.71 -1.12
CA ILE A 159 4.72 7.52 0.00
C ILE A 159 6.24 7.59 -0.11
N TRP A 160 6.79 8.79 -0.05
CA TRP A 160 8.23 9.00 -0.14
C TRP A 160 8.68 10.14 0.78
N THR A 161 9.86 10.00 1.37
CA THR A 161 10.44 11.01 2.27
C THR A 161 11.94 11.12 2.00
N ASN A 162 12.42 12.35 1.86
CA ASN A 162 13.86 12.62 1.85
C ASN A 162 14.37 12.71 3.29
N LEU A 163 14.90 11.61 3.81
CA LEU A 163 15.46 11.56 5.17
C LEU A 163 16.71 12.42 5.35
N LYS A 164 17.39 12.82 4.27
CA LYS A 164 18.51 13.78 4.29
C LYS A 164 18.05 15.23 4.31
N ASN A 165 16.76 15.50 4.14
CA ASN A 165 16.27 16.87 4.13
C ASN A 165 16.43 17.50 5.54
N PRO A 166 17.18 18.60 5.69
CA PRO A 166 17.43 19.18 7.00
C PRO A 166 16.13 19.64 7.67
N LYS A 167 15.16 20.18 6.91
CA LYS A 167 13.85 20.57 7.46
C LYS A 167 13.08 19.37 7.99
N TRP A 168 13.16 18.21 7.33
CA TRP A 168 12.55 16.98 7.82
C TRP A 168 13.24 16.52 9.12
N ALA A 169 14.57 16.42 9.11
CA ALA A 169 15.37 15.95 10.24
C ALA A 169 15.16 16.82 11.49
N THR A 170 15.24 18.16 11.36
CA THR A 170 14.96 19.10 12.45
C THR A 170 13.56 18.90 13.01
N GLN A 171 12.55 18.74 12.15
CA GLN A 171 11.17 18.60 12.59
C GLN A 171 10.90 17.24 13.24
N TYR A 172 11.55 16.17 12.76
CA TYR A 172 11.53 14.84 13.36
C TYR A 172 12.12 14.88 14.78
N GLN A 173 13.33 15.42 14.94
CA GLN A 173 14.00 15.55 16.23
C GLN A 173 13.21 16.43 17.20
N LYS A 174 12.75 17.61 16.75
CA LYS A 174 11.90 18.51 17.56
C LYS A 174 10.63 17.82 18.05
N THR A 175 10.03 16.95 17.22
CA THR A 175 8.82 16.21 17.60
C THR A 175 9.13 15.12 18.62
N LYS A 176 10.24 14.39 18.48
CA LYS A 176 10.69 13.41 19.49
C LYS A 176 10.95 14.07 20.84
N LEU A 177 11.69 15.19 20.86
CA LEU A 177 11.99 15.93 22.08
C LEU A 177 10.72 16.40 22.79
N LYS A 178 9.75 16.95 22.05
CA LYS A 178 8.45 17.38 22.60
C LYS A 178 7.63 16.24 23.21
N LEU A 179 7.90 14.99 22.82
CA LEU A 179 7.22 13.79 23.32
C LEU A 179 8.06 13.03 24.35
N ASN A 180 9.16 13.61 24.84
CA ASN A 180 10.11 12.97 25.76
C ASN A 180 10.63 11.62 25.25
N MET A 181 10.79 11.48 23.93
CA MET A 181 11.34 10.27 23.30
C MET A 181 12.83 10.42 23.05
N SER A 182 13.57 9.32 23.18
CA SER A 182 15.00 9.29 22.85
C SER A 182 15.26 9.67 21.39
N VAL A 183 16.15 10.63 21.20
CA VAL A 183 16.67 11.06 19.91
C VAL A 183 17.95 10.26 19.64
N THR A 184 17.82 9.19 18.87
CA THR A 184 18.98 8.46 18.34
C THR A 184 19.33 9.00 16.96
N ASN A 185 20.63 9.28 16.73
CA ASN A 185 21.15 9.76 15.44
C ASN A 185 21.26 8.63 14.39
N GLU A 186 20.98 7.38 14.77
CA GLU A 186 21.22 6.18 13.95
C GLU A 186 20.30 6.05 12.73
N ILE A 187 19.11 6.65 12.76
CA ILE A 187 18.09 6.49 11.69
C ILE A 187 18.55 7.16 10.37
N ILE A 188 19.52 8.08 10.41
CA ILE A 188 19.77 9.04 9.31
C ILE A 188 20.87 8.58 8.33
N LYS A 189 21.79 7.66 8.67
CA LYS A 189 23.02 7.47 7.87
C LYS A 189 22.98 6.42 6.74
N ILE A 190 22.27 5.30 6.88
CA ILE A 190 22.56 4.10 6.04
C ILE A 190 21.53 3.83 4.93
N LYS A 191 20.25 4.22 5.05
CA LYS A 191 19.19 3.80 4.11
C LYS A 191 18.91 4.74 2.92
N ASN A 192 19.52 5.93 2.89
CA ASN A 192 18.90 7.07 2.22
C ASN A 192 19.16 7.22 0.71
N GLU A 193 20.35 6.90 0.21
CA GLU A 193 20.63 7.06 -1.24
C GLU A 193 19.98 5.96 -2.07
N GLU A 194 19.94 4.76 -1.49
CA GLU A 194 19.39 3.56 -2.09
C GLU A 194 17.87 3.69 -2.27
N GLU A 195 17.15 4.09 -1.20
CA GLU A 195 15.70 4.31 -1.26
C GLU A 195 15.27 5.43 -2.25
N MET A 196 16.12 6.45 -2.48
CA MET A 196 15.85 7.48 -3.50
C MET A 196 15.95 6.93 -4.93
N GLU A 197 16.90 6.05 -5.19
CA GLU A 197 17.10 5.44 -6.50
C GLU A 197 16.07 4.34 -6.77
N LEU A 198 15.65 3.59 -5.75
CA LEU A 198 14.62 2.55 -5.89
C LEU A 198 13.30 3.12 -6.41
N LEU A 199 12.86 4.30 -5.92
CA LEU A 199 11.66 4.95 -6.44
C LEU A 199 11.76 5.24 -7.95
N ARG A 200 12.93 5.69 -8.42
CA ARG A 200 13.14 5.98 -9.84
C ARG A 200 12.95 4.74 -10.70
N TYR A 201 13.55 3.62 -10.31
CA TYR A 201 13.37 2.35 -11.02
C TYR A 201 11.97 1.78 -10.85
N SER A 202 11.31 1.98 -9.71
CA SER A 202 9.92 1.57 -9.49
C SER A 202 9.02 2.27 -10.52
N LEU A 203 9.18 3.60 -10.70
CA LEU A 203 8.46 4.37 -11.71
C LEU A 203 8.76 3.93 -13.15
N ARG A 204 10.03 3.61 -13.47
CA ARG A 204 10.38 3.01 -14.77
C ARG A 204 9.66 1.68 -15.00
N SER A 205 9.62 0.82 -13.99
CA SER A 205 8.91 -0.47 -14.09
C SER A 205 7.41 -0.28 -14.27
N VAL A 206 6.81 0.69 -13.59
CA VAL A 206 5.40 1.04 -13.73
C VAL A 206 5.09 1.49 -15.16
N GLU A 207 5.86 2.44 -15.71
CA GLU A 207 5.63 2.91 -17.09
C GLU A 207 5.81 1.80 -18.12
N LYS A 208 6.85 0.98 -17.96
CA LYS A 208 7.17 -0.12 -18.87
C LYS A 208 6.11 -1.23 -18.86
N TYR A 209 5.61 -1.58 -17.68
CA TYR A 209 4.80 -2.80 -17.52
C TYR A 209 3.32 -2.55 -17.26
N PHE A 210 2.92 -1.34 -16.88
CA PHE A 210 1.52 -0.97 -16.67
C PHE A 210 1.28 0.50 -17.05
N PRO A 211 1.26 0.87 -18.34
CA PRO A 211 1.10 2.27 -18.76
C PRO A 211 -0.33 2.84 -18.60
N HIS A 212 -1.31 1.98 -18.32
CA HIS A 212 -2.75 2.26 -18.29
C HIS A 212 -3.25 3.00 -17.03
N PHE A 213 -2.35 3.51 -16.18
CA PHE A 213 -2.77 4.36 -15.05
C PHE A 213 -3.01 5.81 -15.49
N ARG A 214 -3.86 6.49 -14.72
CA ARG A 214 -4.22 7.89 -14.90
C ARG A 214 -3.18 8.81 -14.25
N TYR A 215 -3.07 8.80 -12.92
CA TYR A 215 -2.11 9.64 -12.18
C TYR A 215 -1.22 8.84 -11.24
N ILE A 216 -0.02 9.36 -11.01
CA ILE A 216 0.86 8.99 -9.91
C ILE A 216 0.80 10.10 -8.86
N PHE A 217 0.24 9.78 -7.70
CA PHE A 217 0.29 10.64 -6.53
C PHE A 217 1.54 10.33 -5.71
N LEU A 218 2.44 11.30 -5.61
CA LEU A 218 3.63 11.21 -4.78
C LEU A 218 3.39 11.96 -3.47
N ILE A 219 3.19 11.20 -2.39
CA ILE A 219 2.87 11.70 -1.05
C ILE A 219 4.18 11.95 -0.30
N THR A 220 4.45 13.21 0.04
CA THR A 220 5.75 13.59 0.60
C THR A 220 5.65 14.55 1.78
N PHE A 221 6.71 14.58 2.60
CA PHE A 221 6.80 15.57 3.66
C PHE A 221 7.01 16.97 3.07
N ASN A 222 6.10 17.89 3.36
CA ASN A 222 6.15 19.30 2.91
C ASN A 222 6.40 19.48 1.39
N CYS A 223 5.78 18.64 0.56
CA CYS A 223 5.93 18.71 -0.91
C CYS A 223 7.40 18.68 -1.37
N GLN A 224 8.26 17.95 -0.65
CA GLN A 224 9.58 17.62 -1.17
C GLN A 224 9.44 16.66 -2.35
N ALA A 225 10.36 16.72 -3.29
CA ALA A 225 10.42 15.77 -4.41
C ALA A 225 11.89 15.36 -4.64
N PRO A 226 12.15 14.14 -5.16
CA PRO A 226 13.47 13.78 -5.64
C PRO A 226 13.96 14.77 -6.71
N SER A 227 15.25 15.10 -6.73
CA SER A 227 15.80 16.06 -7.69
C SER A 227 15.67 15.62 -9.16
N TRP A 228 15.63 14.31 -9.39
CA TRP A 228 15.55 13.71 -10.72
C TRP A 228 14.13 13.68 -11.31
N ILE A 229 13.07 13.86 -10.50
CA ILE A 229 11.69 13.70 -11.00
C ILE A 229 11.20 14.99 -11.69
N ASN A 230 10.51 14.80 -12.81
CA ASN A 230 9.79 15.85 -13.53
C ASN A 230 8.40 16.07 -12.88
N ILE A 231 8.35 16.96 -11.90
CA ILE A 231 7.10 17.32 -11.21
C ILE A 231 6.09 18.04 -12.11
N SER A 232 6.52 18.54 -13.28
CA SER A 232 5.66 19.18 -14.28
C SER A 232 4.99 18.17 -15.22
N HIS A 233 5.34 16.89 -15.12
CA HIS A 233 4.75 15.85 -15.96
C HIS A 233 3.23 15.75 -15.70
N PRO A 234 2.38 15.70 -16.74
CA PRO A 234 0.92 15.78 -16.60
C PRO A 234 0.31 14.62 -15.79
N LYS A 235 1.00 13.49 -15.68
CA LYS A 235 0.57 12.35 -14.83
C LYS A 235 1.07 12.40 -13.37
N ILE A 236 2.01 13.28 -13.02
CA ILE A 236 2.53 13.36 -11.65
C ILE A 236 1.70 14.36 -10.83
N ARG A 237 1.35 13.98 -9.60
CA ARG A 237 0.67 14.83 -8.61
C ARG A 237 1.45 14.79 -7.30
N LEU A 238 2.06 15.90 -6.92
CA LEU A 238 2.78 16.02 -5.66
C LEU A 238 1.84 16.46 -4.54
N VAL A 239 1.79 15.71 -3.43
CA VAL A 239 0.87 15.97 -2.33
C VAL A 239 1.60 15.92 -1.00
N SER A 240 1.43 16.94 -0.15
CA SER A 240 1.99 16.93 1.21
C SER A 240 1.28 15.91 2.11
N HIS A 241 2.03 15.24 2.99
CA HIS A 241 1.47 14.46 4.12
C HIS A 241 0.47 15.27 4.93
N SER A 242 0.63 16.59 5.00
CA SER A 242 -0.30 17.40 5.77
C SER A 242 -1.63 17.64 5.06
N ASN A 243 -1.66 17.58 3.72
CA ASN A 243 -2.87 17.79 2.93
C ASN A 243 -3.84 16.62 3.09
N ILE A 244 -3.35 15.39 3.26
CA ILE A 244 -4.21 14.21 3.48
C ILE A 244 -4.97 14.28 4.82
N PHE A 245 -4.50 15.05 5.82
CA PHE A 245 -5.19 15.23 7.10
C PHE A 245 -5.87 16.59 7.27
N ARG A 246 -5.64 17.55 6.37
CA ARG A 246 -6.20 18.92 6.49
C ARG A 246 -7.28 19.22 5.47
N GLN A 247 -7.46 18.35 4.47
CA GLN A 247 -8.50 18.56 3.48
C GLN A 247 -9.88 18.41 4.09
N LYS A 248 -10.71 19.43 3.89
CA LYS A 248 -12.14 19.42 4.23
C LYS A 248 -12.95 18.41 3.40
N ASN A 249 -12.33 17.70 2.46
CA ASN A 249 -12.97 16.60 1.73
C ASN A 249 -13.46 15.50 2.68
N CYS A 250 -12.83 15.27 3.84
CA CYS A 250 -13.36 14.39 4.88
C CYS A 250 -14.79 14.76 5.32
N ALA A 251 -15.13 16.06 5.35
CA ALA A 251 -16.47 16.50 5.74
C ALA A 251 -17.55 16.09 4.71
N LYS A 252 -17.16 15.88 3.44
CA LYS A 252 -18.06 15.38 2.39
C LYS A 252 -18.42 13.91 2.58
N PHE A 253 -17.59 13.15 3.30
CA PHE A 253 -17.79 11.73 3.59
C PHE A 253 -18.47 11.49 4.95
N GLY A 254 -19.00 12.55 5.59
CA GLY A 254 -19.79 12.49 6.80
C GLY A 254 -19.02 12.80 8.09
N HIS A 255 -19.77 13.20 9.13
CA HIS A 255 -19.22 13.64 10.42
C HIS A 255 -18.33 12.58 11.11
N LYS A 256 -18.55 11.29 10.80
CA LYS A 256 -17.78 10.16 11.36
C LYS A 256 -16.31 10.17 10.98
N LEU A 257 -15.90 10.86 9.90
CA LEU A 257 -14.49 10.96 9.50
C LEU A 257 -13.78 12.21 10.04
N ASN A 258 -14.47 13.08 10.78
CA ASN A 258 -13.89 14.34 11.26
C ASN A 258 -12.71 14.14 12.23
N PHE A 259 -12.62 12.99 12.90
CA PHE A 259 -11.49 12.69 13.79
C PHE A 259 -10.15 12.66 13.03
N LEU A 260 -10.13 12.32 11.74
CA LEU A 260 -8.92 12.38 10.90
C LEU A 260 -8.36 13.80 10.83
N LEU A 261 -9.22 14.83 10.82
CA LEU A 261 -8.82 16.24 10.77
C LEU A 261 -8.16 16.73 12.06
N GLN A 262 -8.30 15.96 13.16
CA GLN A 262 -7.68 16.25 14.44
C GLN A 262 -6.26 15.67 14.55
N THR A 263 -5.80 14.93 13.52
CA THR A 263 -4.46 14.34 13.49
C THR A 263 -3.39 15.43 13.60
N LYS A 264 -2.57 15.33 14.65
CA LYS A 264 -1.52 16.32 14.91
C LYS A 264 -0.37 16.15 13.92
N ILE A 265 -0.14 17.16 13.09
CA ILE A 265 0.97 17.24 12.12
C ILE A 265 2.22 17.85 12.80
N PRO A 266 3.45 17.52 12.37
CA PRO A 266 3.81 16.48 11.39
C PRO A 266 3.80 15.05 11.91
N ILE A 267 3.17 14.16 11.16
CA ILE A 267 3.12 12.75 11.47
C ILE A 267 4.23 11.99 10.74
N PHE A 268 4.89 11.09 11.45
CA PHE A 268 5.97 10.24 10.94
C PHE A 268 5.62 8.75 11.02
N ASN A 269 4.46 8.43 11.58
CA ASN A 269 3.92 7.08 11.62
C ASN A 269 3.36 6.70 10.24
N GLN A 270 3.96 5.69 9.63
CA GLN A 270 3.58 5.20 8.31
C GLN A 270 2.14 4.67 8.28
N ASN A 271 1.70 3.93 9.31
CA ASN A 271 0.31 3.43 9.36
C ASN A 271 -0.66 4.61 9.38
N SER A 272 -0.38 5.63 10.18
CA SER A 272 -1.24 6.80 10.25
C SER A 272 -1.32 7.53 8.91
N ILE A 273 -0.17 7.81 8.26
CA ILE A 273 -0.12 8.42 6.91
C ILE A 273 -0.94 7.58 5.93
N GLN A 274 -0.76 6.25 5.98
CA GLN A 274 -1.46 5.32 5.12
C GLN A 274 -2.97 5.42 5.29
N TYR A 275 -3.49 5.50 6.53
CA TYR A 275 -4.93 5.72 6.85
C TYR A 275 -5.52 7.04 6.35
N GLY A 276 -4.68 8.00 5.91
CA GLY A 276 -5.14 9.26 5.33
C GLY A 276 -5.22 9.27 3.79
N LEU A 277 -4.71 8.24 3.11
CA LEU A 277 -4.52 8.27 1.64
C LEU A 277 -5.82 8.44 0.86
N PHE A 278 -6.96 7.92 1.33
CA PHE A 278 -8.25 8.08 0.63
C PHE A 278 -8.65 9.56 0.44
N ASN A 279 -8.11 10.45 1.29
CA ASN A 279 -8.38 11.88 1.28
C ASN A 279 -7.43 12.68 0.37
N ILE A 280 -6.62 12.01 -0.46
CA ILE A 280 -5.89 12.66 -1.55
C ILE A 280 -6.91 13.35 -2.49
N PRO A 281 -6.71 14.63 -2.86
CA PRO A 281 -7.63 15.31 -3.75
C PRO A 281 -7.59 14.64 -5.13
N GLU A 282 -8.75 14.54 -5.78
CA GLU A 282 -8.92 13.96 -7.12
C GLU A 282 -8.58 12.47 -7.25
N LEU A 283 -8.19 11.79 -6.16
CA LEU A 283 -7.95 10.35 -6.16
C LEU A 283 -9.19 9.61 -6.66
N SER A 284 -9.00 8.76 -7.66
CA SER A 284 -10.04 7.92 -8.26
C SER A 284 -10.56 6.87 -7.29
N GLU A 285 -11.72 6.31 -7.61
CA GLU A 285 -12.31 5.22 -6.82
C GLU A 285 -11.34 4.04 -6.71
N HIS A 286 -10.64 3.68 -7.79
CA HIS A 286 -9.70 2.56 -7.82
C HIS A 286 -8.27 3.06 -7.84
N PHE A 287 -7.45 2.66 -6.87
CA PHE A 287 -6.06 3.06 -6.85
C PHE A 287 -5.18 1.98 -6.23
N ILE A 288 -3.88 2.06 -6.51
CA ILE A 288 -2.89 1.10 -6.05
C ILE A 288 -1.87 1.84 -5.21
N TYR A 289 -1.77 1.49 -3.93
CA TYR A 289 -0.65 1.90 -3.10
C TYR A 289 0.56 1.01 -3.39
N LEU A 290 1.69 1.62 -3.71
CA LEU A 290 2.97 0.96 -3.97
C LEU A 290 4.05 1.46 -3.03
N SER A 291 4.86 0.54 -2.49
CA SER A 291 6.15 0.89 -1.89
C SER A 291 7.10 1.39 -2.97
N ASN A 292 7.97 2.34 -2.60
CA ASN A 292 9.06 2.82 -3.46
C ASN A 292 10.09 1.72 -3.84
N SER A 293 10.07 0.58 -3.16
CA SER A 293 10.95 -0.57 -3.37
C SER A 293 10.29 -1.75 -4.10
N LEU A 294 9.04 -1.60 -4.55
CA LEU A 294 8.37 -2.61 -5.37
C LEU A 294 8.58 -2.31 -6.86
N PHE A 295 8.80 -3.36 -7.64
CA PHE A 295 8.97 -3.30 -9.08
C PHE A 295 8.01 -4.24 -9.79
N PHE A 296 7.58 -3.84 -10.98
CA PHE A 296 6.85 -4.71 -11.91
C PHE A 296 7.86 -5.44 -12.79
N GLY A 297 7.66 -6.75 -13.00
CA GLY A 297 8.59 -7.58 -13.79
C GLY A 297 8.02 -8.14 -15.08
N GLN A 298 6.71 -8.00 -15.29
CA GLN A 298 5.98 -8.49 -16.46
C GLN A 298 4.89 -7.49 -16.82
N LYS A 299 4.41 -7.50 -18.07
CA LYS A 299 3.25 -6.68 -18.49
C LYS A 299 2.03 -7.05 -17.64
N LEU A 300 1.40 -6.04 -17.05
CA LEU A 300 0.23 -6.17 -16.19
C LEU A 300 -1.00 -5.55 -16.86
N SER A 301 -2.16 -6.04 -16.45
CA SER A 301 -3.49 -5.57 -16.84
C SER A 301 -4.27 -5.13 -15.60
N MET A 302 -5.43 -4.49 -15.77
CA MET A 302 -6.30 -4.14 -14.62
C MET A 302 -6.70 -5.38 -13.80
N ASN A 303 -6.85 -6.54 -14.45
CA ASN A 303 -7.25 -7.80 -13.82
C ASN A 303 -6.19 -8.37 -12.87
N ASP A 304 -4.96 -7.86 -12.91
CA ASP A 304 -3.93 -8.21 -11.92
C ASP A 304 -4.15 -7.53 -10.56
N PHE A 305 -4.96 -6.46 -10.52
CA PHE A 305 -5.20 -5.64 -9.33
C PHE A 305 -6.65 -5.69 -8.85
N PHE A 306 -7.60 -5.83 -9.77
CA PHE A 306 -9.04 -5.78 -9.50
C PHE A 306 -9.78 -6.92 -10.21
N THR A 307 -10.84 -7.45 -9.60
CA THR A 307 -11.73 -8.42 -10.26
C THR A 307 -12.55 -7.75 -11.38
N LYS A 308 -13.28 -8.53 -12.18
CA LYS A 308 -14.19 -8.00 -13.22
C LYS A 308 -15.28 -7.07 -12.65
N GLU A 309 -15.64 -7.28 -11.39
CA GLU A 309 -16.59 -6.49 -10.62
C GLU A 309 -15.96 -5.24 -9.98
N GLY A 310 -14.63 -5.07 -10.06
CA GLY A 310 -13.89 -3.95 -9.48
C GLY A 310 -13.42 -4.17 -8.04
N LYS A 311 -13.54 -5.39 -7.49
CA LYS A 311 -13.05 -5.69 -6.13
C LYS A 311 -11.52 -5.76 -6.13
N PRO A 312 -10.80 -5.18 -5.14
CA PRO A 312 -9.36 -5.35 -5.03
C PRO A 312 -8.95 -6.82 -4.90
N ILE A 313 -7.81 -7.18 -5.49
CA ILE A 313 -7.19 -8.51 -5.38
C ILE A 313 -5.91 -8.38 -4.56
N PHE A 314 -5.92 -8.95 -3.36
CA PHE A 314 -4.73 -8.99 -2.51
C PHE A 314 -3.85 -10.21 -2.77
N ILE A 315 -2.54 -10.05 -2.56
CA ILE A 315 -1.58 -11.16 -2.57
C ILE A 315 -1.29 -11.53 -1.11
N SER A 316 -1.70 -12.74 -0.72
CA SER A 316 -1.59 -13.24 0.64
C SER A 316 -0.53 -14.34 0.76
N VAL A 317 0.21 -14.33 1.86
CA VAL A 317 1.06 -15.43 2.29
C VAL A 317 0.39 -16.11 3.48
N ARG A 318 0.34 -17.45 3.47
CA ARG A 318 -0.25 -18.21 4.57
C ARG A 318 0.52 -17.93 5.85
N LYS A 319 -0.21 -17.50 6.87
CA LYS A 319 0.30 -17.31 8.22
C LYS A 319 -0.82 -17.61 9.20
N GLU A 320 -0.53 -18.47 10.17
CA GLU A 320 -1.50 -18.79 11.22
C GLU A 320 -1.53 -17.59 12.19
N LEU A 321 -2.64 -16.85 12.20
CA LEU A 321 -2.79 -15.61 12.96
C LEU A 321 -3.75 -15.75 14.13
N ASN A 322 -4.63 -16.76 14.10
CA ASN A 322 -5.74 -16.89 15.04
C ASN A 322 -5.30 -17.06 16.50
N ASP A 323 -4.18 -17.73 16.74
CA ASP A 323 -3.66 -18.01 18.09
C ASP A 323 -2.70 -16.93 18.62
N MET A 324 -2.56 -15.82 17.89
CA MET A 324 -1.62 -14.78 18.29
C MET A 324 -2.18 -13.93 19.44
N GLU A 325 -1.58 -14.05 20.61
CA GLU A 325 -1.88 -13.19 21.74
C GLU A 325 -1.23 -11.80 21.58
N TYR A 326 -2.05 -10.74 21.62
CA TYR A 326 -1.58 -9.36 21.71
C TYR A 326 -1.34 -8.96 23.17
N ASN A 327 -0.10 -8.58 23.48
CA ASN A 327 0.25 -7.93 24.74
C ASN A 327 1.25 -6.79 24.45
N PRO A 328 0.87 -5.51 24.67
CA PRO A 328 1.75 -4.36 24.38
C PRO A 328 3.01 -4.29 25.26
N GLU A 329 3.01 -4.93 26.42
CA GLU A 329 4.13 -4.96 27.36
C GLU A 329 5.20 -5.99 26.96
N LYS A 330 4.83 -7.03 26.20
CA LYS A 330 5.80 -8.00 25.66
C LYS A 330 6.83 -7.28 24.79
N LYS A 331 8.10 -7.70 24.86
CA LYS A 331 9.22 -7.15 24.08
C LYS A 331 9.22 -7.61 22.61
N ASP A 332 8.04 -7.66 21.99
CA ASP A 332 7.90 -7.94 20.56
C ASP A 332 8.39 -6.75 19.72
N PHE A 333 8.89 -7.03 18.53
CA PHE A 333 9.15 -6.01 17.51
C PHE A 333 7.87 -5.21 17.23
N LEU A 334 8.01 -3.91 16.92
CA LEU A 334 6.88 -3.01 16.63
C LEU A 334 5.96 -3.56 15.52
N PHE A 335 6.58 -4.13 14.49
CA PHE A 335 5.87 -4.76 13.38
C PHE A 335 4.96 -5.90 13.88
N THR A 336 5.52 -6.85 14.64
CA THR A 336 4.77 -7.99 15.16
C THR A 336 3.68 -7.55 16.13
N SER A 337 3.98 -6.58 17.00
CA SER A 337 3.03 -6.06 17.99
C SER A 337 1.81 -5.41 17.32
N SER A 338 2.04 -4.55 16.33
CA SER A 338 0.95 -3.88 15.59
C SER A 338 0.13 -4.87 14.76
N LEU A 339 0.76 -5.90 14.17
CA LEU A 339 0.04 -6.99 13.50
C LEU A 339 -0.88 -7.72 14.49
N LYS A 340 -0.33 -8.15 15.64
CA LYS A 340 -1.11 -8.84 16.69
C LYS A 340 -2.28 -8.00 17.17
N ARG A 341 -2.07 -6.69 17.40
CA ARG A 341 -3.17 -5.77 17.73
C ARG A 341 -4.24 -5.73 16.66
N THR A 342 -3.82 -5.65 15.40
CA THR A 342 -4.74 -5.61 14.25
C THR A 342 -5.64 -6.85 14.22
N ILE A 343 -5.05 -8.03 14.36
CA ILE A 343 -5.79 -9.28 14.40
C ILE A 343 -6.71 -9.34 15.62
N LYS A 344 -6.25 -8.89 16.79
CA LYS A 344 -7.09 -8.86 17.99
C LYS A 344 -8.32 -7.95 17.84
N VAL A 345 -8.18 -6.78 17.21
CA VAL A 345 -9.30 -5.87 16.94
C VAL A 345 -10.29 -6.50 15.97
N ILE A 346 -9.81 -7.09 14.87
CA ILE A 346 -10.64 -7.81 13.89
C ILE A 346 -11.39 -8.97 14.53
N GLN A 347 -10.72 -9.81 15.32
CA GLN A 347 -11.33 -10.93 16.03
C GLN A 347 -12.38 -10.47 17.04
N SER A 348 -12.12 -9.38 17.76
CA SER A 348 -13.07 -8.87 18.76
C SER A 348 -14.35 -8.35 18.10
N HIS A 349 -14.25 -7.85 16.86
CA HIS A 349 -15.38 -7.29 16.11
C HIS A 349 -16.16 -8.36 15.34
N TYR A 350 -15.47 -9.24 14.61
CA TYR A 350 -16.11 -10.25 13.74
C TYR A 350 -16.21 -11.65 14.37
N ASN A 351 -15.63 -11.86 15.57
CA ASN A 351 -15.43 -13.18 16.18
C ASN A 351 -14.67 -14.17 15.27
N TYR A 352 -13.87 -13.62 14.35
CA TYR A 352 -13.17 -14.36 13.32
C TYR A 352 -12.01 -13.52 12.76
N SER A 353 -10.97 -14.18 12.26
CA SER A 353 -9.91 -13.59 11.43
C SER A 353 -9.42 -14.59 10.40
N ILE A 354 -8.90 -14.08 9.28
CA ILE A 354 -8.34 -14.87 8.20
C ILE A 354 -6.88 -15.21 8.53
N ASN A 355 -6.50 -16.47 8.35
CA ASN A 355 -5.10 -16.92 8.43
C ASN A 355 -4.35 -16.55 7.14
N GLY A 356 -3.91 -15.29 7.07
CA GLY A 356 -3.15 -14.76 5.95
C GLY A 356 -2.55 -13.41 6.29
N GLN A 357 -1.33 -13.17 5.81
CA GLN A 357 -0.66 -11.89 5.89
C GLN A 357 -0.43 -11.37 4.47
N ILE A 358 -0.73 -10.10 4.22
CA ILE A 358 -0.46 -9.50 2.91
C ILE A 358 0.93 -8.88 2.83
N LEU A 359 1.38 -8.74 1.59
CA LEU A 359 2.57 -8.00 1.22
C LEU A 359 2.33 -6.51 1.47
N GLN A 360 3.19 -5.86 2.24
CA GLN A 360 3.03 -4.43 2.60
C GLN A 360 3.52 -3.46 1.52
N GLN A 361 4.05 -4.01 0.43
CA GLN A 361 4.64 -3.26 -0.66
C GLN A 361 3.65 -2.98 -1.78
N TYR A 362 2.51 -3.65 -1.78
CA TYR A 362 1.54 -3.68 -2.86
C TYR A 362 0.13 -3.74 -2.27
N MET A 363 -0.71 -2.77 -2.62
CA MET A 363 -2.11 -2.81 -2.18
C MET A 363 -3.07 -2.10 -3.14
N PRO A 364 -3.85 -2.84 -3.94
CA PRO A 364 -4.99 -2.28 -4.66
C PRO A 364 -6.12 -1.98 -3.67
N LEU A 365 -6.80 -0.86 -3.87
CA LEU A 365 -7.80 -0.33 -2.96
C LEU A 365 -8.93 0.34 -3.74
N THR A 366 -10.11 0.34 -3.12
CA THR A 366 -11.25 1.17 -3.52
C THR A 366 -11.54 2.23 -2.46
N LYS A 367 -11.80 3.48 -2.86
CA LYS A 367 -12.07 4.57 -1.89
C LYS A 367 -13.31 4.31 -1.06
N SER A 368 -14.35 3.72 -1.65
CA SER A 368 -15.57 3.32 -0.96
C SER A 368 -15.30 2.39 0.23
N VAL A 369 -14.66 1.25 -0.01
CA VAL A 369 -14.32 0.25 1.01
C VAL A 369 -13.39 0.82 2.07
N TYR A 370 -12.49 1.71 1.65
CA TYR A 370 -11.57 2.36 2.55
C TYR A 370 -12.29 3.37 3.48
N ILE A 371 -13.18 4.20 2.95
CA ILE A 371 -13.98 5.11 3.78
C ILE A 371 -14.87 4.32 4.75
N ASP A 372 -15.49 3.25 4.27
CA ASP A 372 -16.36 2.37 5.05
C ASP A 372 -15.60 1.76 6.24
N SER A 373 -14.41 1.18 6.00
CA SER A 373 -13.59 0.57 7.04
C SER A 373 -13.13 1.57 8.11
N ILE A 374 -12.78 2.80 7.71
CA ILE A 374 -12.40 3.85 8.66
C ILE A 374 -13.59 4.29 9.51
N SER A 375 -14.76 4.42 8.90
CA SER A 375 -16.00 4.79 9.60
C SER A 375 -16.38 3.73 10.63
N GLU A 376 -16.28 2.45 10.28
CA GLU A 376 -16.60 1.32 11.16
C GLU A 376 -15.61 1.22 12.33
N PHE A 377 -14.29 1.28 12.05
CA PHE A 377 -13.23 1.10 13.05
C PHE A 377 -12.65 2.43 13.57
N HIS A 378 -13.44 3.51 13.54
CA HIS A 378 -12.97 4.86 13.86
C HIS A 378 -12.27 4.96 15.22
N ASN A 379 -12.75 4.27 16.25
CA ASN A 379 -12.16 4.31 17.59
C ASN A 379 -10.73 3.73 17.62
N ASP A 380 -10.52 2.57 17.00
CA ASP A 380 -9.21 1.90 16.98
C ASP A 380 -8.22 2.57 16.02
N ILE A 381 -8.73 3.10 14.91
CA ILE A 381 -7.92 3.87 13.95
C ILE A 381 -7.52 5.20 14.57
N ASN A 382 -8.41 5.89 15.30
CA ASN A 382 -8.07 7.14 16.00
C ASN A 382 -6.92 6.96 17.01
N GLN A 383 -6.82 5.78 17.66
CA GLN A 383 -5.65 5.48 18.51
C GLN A 383 -4.35 5.47 17.70
N THR A 384 -4.36 4.85 16.52
CA THR A 384 -3.21 4.85 15.59
C THR A 384 -2.86 6.26 15.12
N LEU A 385 -3.86 7.11 14.84
CA LEU A 385 -3.64 8.49 14.38
C LEU A 385 -3.07 9.42 15.47
N LYS A 386 -3.27 9.10 16.75
CA LYS A 386 -2.66 9.84 17.87
C LYS A 386 -1.15 9.59 17.96
N ASN A 387 -0.65 8.48 17.43
CA ASN A 387 0.76 8.10 17.48
C ASN A 387 1.56 8.85 16.40
N ARG A 388 2.43 9.78 16.83
CA ARG A 388 3.28 10.57 15.92
C ARG A 388 4.38 9.77 15.26
N PHE A 389 4.79 8.66 15.89
CA PHE A 389 5.76 7.67 15.43
C PHE A 389 5.16 6.28 15.61
N SER A 390 5.68 5.28 14.89
CA SER A 390 5.20 3.90 14.97
C SER A 390 5.16 3.37 16.41
N ASN A 391 4.08 2.69 16.75
CA ASN A 391 3.80 2.22 18.10
C ASN A 391 3.21 0.80 18.08
N LYS A 392 3.41 0.05 19.18
CA LYS A 392 2.81 -1.28 19.36
C LYS A 392 1.28 -1.26 19.40
N THR A 393 0.70 -0.08 19.64
CA THR A 393 -0.74 0.17 19.66
C THR A 393 -1.29 0.60 18.30
N ASP A 394 -0.51 0.55 17.23
CA ASP A 394 -1.01 0.86 15.89
C ASP A 394 -1.82 -0.30 15.31
N LEU A 395 -2.80 0.00 14.45
CA LEU A 395 -3.32 -0.95 13.47
C LEU A 395 -2.43 -0.93 12.23
N GLN A 396 -1.95 -2.10 11.79
CA GLN A 396 -1.26 -2.23 10.53
C GLN A 396 -2.25 -2.05 9.38
N PHE A 397 -2.11 -0.94 8.65
CA PHE A 397 -3.05 -0.56 7.58
C PHE A 397 -3.28 -1.69 6.57
N HIS A 398 -2.20 -2.29 6.07
CA HIS A 398 -2.24 -3.38 5.11
C HIS A 398 -3.06 -4.58 5.58
N ASN A 399 -2.68 -5.17 6.71
CA ASN A 399 -3.37 -6.34 7.22
C ASN A 399 -4.80 -6.00 7.67
N PHE A 400 -5.05 -4.78 8.16
CA PHE A 400 -6.39 -4.31 8.48
C PHE A 400 -7.29 -4.28 7.23
N MET A 401 -6.84 -3.62 6.16
CA MET A 401 -7.60 -3.53 4.90
C MET A 401 -7.83 -4.90 4.27
N PHE A 402 -6.84 -5.79 4.34
CA PHE A 402 -7.00 -7.19 3.89
C PHE A 402 -8.10 -7.92 4.66
N GLN A 403 -8.04 -7.91 6.00
CA GLN A 403 -9.02 -8.60 6.84
C GLN A 403 -10.42 -8.01 6.62
N TYR A 404 -10.55 -6.68 6.68
CA TYR A 404 -11.82 -6.00 6.47
C TYR A 404 -12.40 -6.28 5.09
N GLY A 405 -11.59 -6.12 4.04
CA GLY A 405 -12.04 -6.27 2.66
C GLY A 405 -12.50 -7.69 2.36
N VAL A 406 -11.76 -8.71 2.80
CA VAL A 406 -12.10 -10.10 2.48
C VAL A 406 -13.24 -10.62 3.36
N ILE A 407 -13.27 -10.31 4.67
CA ILE A 407 -14.36 -10.75 5.57
C ILE A 407 -15.72 -10.22 5.10
N ASN A 408 -15.77 -8.98 4.62
CA ASN A 408 -17.00 -8.34 4.16
C ASN A 408 -17.29 -8.54 2.66
N ASP A 409 -16.54 -9.42 1.96
CA ASP A 409 -16.67 -9.67 0.52
C ASP A 409 -16.50 -8.41 -0.37
N TYR A 410 -15.73 -7.43 0.11
CA TYR A 410 -15.33 -6.25 -0.66
C TYR A 410 -14.04 -6.44 -1.45
N ALA A 411 -13.24 -7.44 -1.11
CA ALA A 411 -11.99 -7.78 -1.77
C ALA A 411 -11.83 -9.29 -1.93
N SER A 412 -11.06 -9.70 -2.92
CA SER A 412 -10.60 -11.07 -3.12
C SER A 412 -9.12 -11.19 -2.80
N TYR A 413 -8.62 -12.41 -2.68
CA TYR A 413 -7.18 -12.63 -2.54
C TYR A 413 -6.72 -13.91 -3.22
N VAL A 414 -5.46 -13.91 -3.62
CA VAL A 414 -4.76 -15.09 -4.15
C VAL A 414 -3.59 -15.44 -3.25
N MET A 415 -3.27 -16.72 -3.19
CA MET A 415 -2.08 -17.18 -2.49
C MET A 415 -0.84 -16.83 -3.30
N ASN A 416 0.17 -16.28 -2.64
CA ASN A 416 1.41 -15.93 -3.32
C ASN A 416 2.09 -17.18 -3.89
N THR A 417 2.57 -17.07 -5.12
CA THR A 417 3.46 -18.04 -5.77
C THR A 417 4.72 -17.33 -6.22
N ARG A 418 5.78 -18.09 -6.52
CA ARG A 418 7.05 -17.51 -6.99
C ARG A 418 6.90 -16.66 -8.26
N ASN A 419 5.88 -16.92 -9.09
CA ASN A 419 5.62 -16.18 -10.32
C ASN A 419 4.80 -14.90 -10.08
N ILE A 420 4.07 -14.81 -8.97
CA ILE A 420 3.28 -13.63 -8.61
C ILE A 420 4.17 -12.61 -7.90
N TYR A 421 4.74 -12.98 -6.76
CA TYR A 421 5.60 -12.09 -6.00
C TYR A 421 6.83 -12.79 -5.43
N GLN A 422 7.98 -12.11 -5.57
CA GLN A 422 9.22 -12.55 -4.96
C GLN A 422 9.95 -11.40 -4.26
N ASN A 423 10.31 -11.63 -2.99
CA ASN A 423 11.37 -10.85 -2.35
C ASN A 423 12.72 -11.47 -2.71
N ILE A 424 13.54 -10.70 -3.42
CA ILE A 424 14.84 -11.11 -3.90
C ILE A 424 15.91 -10.60 -2.93
N LYS A 425 16.65 -11.52 -2.32
CA LYS A 425 17.76 -11.18 -1.41
C LYS A 425 18.98 -10.79 -2.23
N CYS A 426 19.48 -9.56 -2.05
CA CYS A 426 20.52 -9.02 -2.91
C CYS A 426 21.90 -9.67 -2.76
N GLU A 427 22.13 -10.36 -1.65
CA GLU A 427 23.34 -11.18 -1.44
C GLU A 427 23.52 -12.23 -2.55
N LYS A 428 22.43 -12.65 -3.21
CA LYS A 428 22.49 -13.55 -4.37
C LYS A 428 23.14 -12.91 -5.59
N PHE A 429 23.08 -11.59 -5.77
CA PHE A 429 23.68 -10.92 -6.93
C PHE A 429 25.20 -10.76 -6.83
N GLN A 430 25.81 -11.09 -5.69
CA GLN A 430 27.27 -11.07 -5.55
C GLN A 430 27.95 -12.25 -6.27
N THR A 431 27.19 -13.30 -6.60
CA THR A 431 27.72 -14.54 -7.17
C THR A 431 27.18 -14.85 -8.56
N LEU A 432 26.22 -14.08 -9.06
CA LEU A 432 25.59 -14.36 -10.36
C LEU A 432 26.50 -13.87 -11.49
N ASN A 433 26.84 -14.76 -12.41
CA ASN A 433 27.50 -14.38 -13.66
C ASN A 433 26.48 -13.78 -14.66
N LYS A 434 26.96 -13.27 -15.80
CA LYS A 434 26.09 -12.62 -16.82
C LYS A 434 24.98 -13.55 -17.34
N ASP A 435 25.24 -14.84 -17.47
CA ASP A 435 24.26 -15.80 -18.00
C ASP A 435 23.17 -16.11 -16.96
N GLU A 436 23.54 -16.24 -15.69
CA GLU A 436 22.59 -16.44 -14.59
C GLU A 436 21.72 -15.20 -14.38
N LEU A 437 22.31 -14.00 -14.53
CA LEU A 437 21.58 -12.75 -14.52
C LEU A 437 20.60 -12.69 -15.70
N GLY A 438 21.07 -13.02 -16.92
CA GLY A 438 20.23 -13.13 -18.11
C GLY A 438 19.05 -14.08 -17.94
N ASN A 439 19.26 -15.26 -17.36
CA ASN A 439 18.19 -16.23 -17.09
C ASN A 439 17.20 -15.72 -16.03
N PHE A 440 17.69 -15.02 -15.01
CA PHE A 440 16.84 -14.39 -14.00
C PHE A 440 15.93 -13.31 -14.63
N THR A 441 16.47 -12.46 -15.52
CA THR A 441 15.68 -11.41 -16.19
C THR A 441 14.58 -11.97 -17.10
N LYS A 442 14.78 -13.14 -17.70
CA LYS A 442 13.78 -13.83 -18.54
C LYS A 442 12.61 -14.43 -17.73
N SER A 443 12.75 -14.56 -16.42
CA SER A 443 11.82 -15.28 -15.54
C SER A 443 11.37 -14.44 -14.33
N LEU A 444 11.42 -13.11 -14.44
CA LEU A 444 10.98 -12.22 -13.37
C LEU A 444 9.52 -12.48 -12.99
N PRO A 445 9.17 -12.46 -11.69
CA PRO A 445 7.77 -12.51 -11.26
C PRO A 445 7.02 -11.25 -11.69
N LYS A 446 5.67 -11.28 -11.62
CA LYS A 446 4.83 -10.10 -11.85
C LYS A 446 5.25 -8.92 -10.97
N PHE A 447 5.51 -9.19 -9.70
CA PHE A 447 5.95 -8.22 -8.70
C PHE A 447 7.23 -8.70 -8.00
N TYR A 448 8.19 -7.81 -7.77
CA TYR A 448 9.36 -8.14 -6.96
C TYR A 448 9.83 -6.97 -6.11
N GLU A 449 10.51 -7.29 -5.02
CA GLU A 449 11.23 -6.33 -4.19
C GLU A 449 12.66 -6.82 -3.92
N PHE A 450 13.52 -5.90 -3.50
CA PHE A 450 14.87 -6.21 -3.07
C PHE A 450 15.00 -6.09 -1.56
N THR A 451 15.48 -7.14 -0.91
CA THR A 451 16.04 -7.01 0.44
C THR A 451 17.52 -6.67 0.30
N ILE A 452 17.83 -5.38 0.41
CA ILE A 452 19.20 -4.90 0.49
C ILE A 452 19.66 -5.16 1.93
N GLY A 453 20.61 -6.07 2.11
CA GLY A 453 21.24 -6.29 3.41
C GLY A 453 22.05 -5.06 3.86
N ASN A 454 22.58 -5.05 5.08
CA ASN A 454 23.35 -3.91 5.64
C ASN A 454 24.72 -3.66 4.96
N LYS A 455 24.96 -4.16 3.75
CA LYS A 455 26.24 -4.06 3.05
C LYS A 455 26.11 -3.16 1.82
N LYS A 456 26.90 -2.09 1.75
CA LYS A 456 27.01 -1.15 0.62
C LYS A 456 27.13 -1.86 -0.75
N MET A 457 27.90 -2.93 -0.82
CA MET A 457 28.07 -3.76 -2.03
C MET A 457 26.74 -4.36 -2.55
N SER A 458 25.78 -4.65 -1.66
CA SER A 458 24.46 -5.15 -2.07
C SER A 458 23.65 -4.10 -2.82
N ALA A 459 23.84 -2.83 -2.50
CA ALA A 459 23.11 -1.73 -3.12
C ALA A 459 23.66 -1.36 -4.50
N GLU A 460 24.98 -1.35 -4.65
CA GLU A 460 25.65 -1.16 -5.95
C GLU A 460 25.23 -2.27 -6.94
N ASN A 461 25.22 -3.53 -6.49
CA ASN A 461 24.75 -4.65 -7.32
C ASN A 461 23.26 -4.54 -7.67
N THR A 462 22.42 -4.12 -6.71
CA THR A 462 20.99 -3.88 -6.97
C THR A 462 20.82 -2.80 -8.03
N LYS A 463 21.59 -1.71 -7.94
CA LYS A 463 21.55 -0.61 -8.91
C LYS A 463 22.05 -1.06 -10.28
N GLN A 464 23.10 -1.86 -10.35
CA GLN A 464 23.59 -2.44 -11.61
C GLN A 464 22.54 -3.33 -12.25
N PHE A 465 21.95 -4.24 -11.47
CA PHE A 465 20.87 -5.10 -11.95
C PHE A 465 19.70 -4.29 -12.50
N LEU A 466 19.22 -3.31 -11.73
CA LEU A 466 18.12 -2.42 -12.14
C LEU A 466 18.47 -1.63 -13.41
N ASN A 467 19.72 -1.19 -13.58
CA ASN A 467 20.19 -0.55 -14.81
C ASN A 467 20.15 -1.46 -16.03
N GLU A 468 20.35 -2.77 -15.85
CA GLU A 468 20.28 -3.73 -16.95
C GLU A 468 18.84 -4.00 -17.37
N ILE A 469 17.92 -4.20 -16.42
CA ILE A 469 16.52 -4.55 -16.74
C ILE A 469 15.61 -3.35 -17.03
N LEU A 470 15.94 -2.19 -16.48
CA LEU A 470 15.18 -0.93 -16.56
C LEU A 470 16.11 0.19 -17.03
N LYS A 471 16.84 -0.07 -18.12
CA LYS A 471 17.83 0.84 -18.72
C LYS A 471 17.20 2.15 -19.20
N GLU A 472 16.03 2.06 -19.81
CA GLU A 472 15.32 3.20 -20.36
C GLU A 472 14.80 4.11 -19.24
N LYS A 473 15.06 5.42 -19.38
CA LYS A 473 14.48 6.42 -18.48
C LYS A 473 12.97 6.45 -18.69
N SER A 474 12.24 6.66 -17.60
CA SER A 474 10.81 6.95 -17.69
C SER A 474 10.54 8.39 -18.14
N SER A 475 9.35 8.66 -18.68
CA SER A 475 8.90 10.03 -18.98
C SER A 475 8.79 10.93 -17.73
N PHE A 476 8.80 10.33 -16.54
CA PHE A 476 8.78 11.03 -15.25
C PHE A 476 10.15 11.55 -14.81
N GLU A 477 11.22 11.20 -15.51
CA GLU A 477 12.56 11.71 -15.22
C GLU A 477 12.80 13.02 -15.95
N ARG A 478 13.54 13.93 -15.32
CA ARG A 478 14.03 15.14 -16.00
C ARG A 478 14.97 14.73 -17.14
N SER A 479 14.81 15.39 -18.28
CA SER A 479 15.62 15.22 -19.48
C SER A 479 17.10 15.38 -19.16
#